data_AF-A0A932G3H6-F1
#
_entry.id   AF-A0A932G3H6-F1
#
_cell.length_a   1.000
_cell.length_b   1.000
_cell.length_c   1.000
_cell.angle_alpha   90.00
_cell.angle_beta   90.00
_cell.angle_gamma   90.00
#
_symmetry.space_group_name_H-M   'P 1'
#
loop_
_entity.id
_entity.type
_entity.pdbx_description
1 polymer ?
#
loop_
_entity_poly.entity_id
_entity_poly.type
_entity_poly.pdbx_seq_one_letter_code
_entity_poly.pdbx_strand_id
1 'polypeptide(L)'
;MANHPSALKRDRQRQKKQARNRSSRSAVRSQVAAARAVLGTDNGPEAVKVAASSMARAAQKGALGKRAAARKIGRLARALYKAQAAAKAAGAERPSKAPKPRASKAPKAPKRPSKAPPAEAAPATKGKKTS
;
A
#
# COMPACT_ATOMS: atom_id res chain seq x y z
N MET A 1 8.89 25.76 18.00
CA MET A 1 10.37 25.72 17.99
C MET A 1 10.81 24.44 18.70
N ALA A 2 11.81 23.73 18.17
CA ALA A 2 12.35 22.53 18.80
C ALA A 2 13.33 22.96 19.91
N ASN A 3 12.82 23.17 21.11
CA ASN A 3 13.59 23.80 22.19
C ASN A 3 14.63 22.85 22.82
N HIS A 4 14.56 21.55 22.53
CA HIS A 4 15.51 20.55 23.05
C HIS A 4 16.58 20.20 22.01
N PRO A 5 17.88 20.08 22.39
CA PRO A 5 18.97 19.77 21.46
C PRO A 5 18.77 18.45 20.68
N SER A 6 18.13 17.45 21.30
CA SER A 6 17.79 16.18 20.62
C SER A 6 16.73 16.36 19.52
N ALA A 7 15.80 17.30 19.67
CA ALA A 7 14.76 17.59 18.69
C ALA A 7 15.37 18.29 17.47
N LEU A 8 16.26 19.29 17.68
CA LEU A 8 17.02 19.93 16.60
C LEU A 8 17.87 18.93 15.81
N LYS A 9 18.45 17.93 16.48
CA LYS A 9 19.17 16.83 15.82
C LYS A 9 18.23 15.98 14.94
N ARG A 10 17.07 15.58 15.46
CA ARG A 10 16.05 14.82 14.71
C ARG A 10 15.57 15.59 13.49
N ASP A 11 15.37 16.91 13.59
CA ASP A 11 14.97 17.78 12.48
C ASP A 11 16.01 17.80 11.36
N ARG A 12 17.29 18.03 11.70
CA ARG A 12 18.41 17.99 10.74
C ARG A 12 18.50 16.64 10.03
N GLN A 13 18.34 15.53 10.76
CA GLN A 13 18.33 14.19 10.19
C GLN A 13 17.13 13.96 9.27
N ARG A 14 15.94 14.42 9.68
CA ARG A 14 14.71 14.32 8.87
C ARG A 14 14.87 15.06 7.55
N GLN A 15 15.38 16.29 7.56
CA GLN A 15 15.60 17.08 6.35
C GLN A 15 16.53 16.36 5.36
N LYS A 16 17.67 15.86 5.84
CA LYS A 16 18.62 15.06 5.02
C LYS A 16 17.98 13.80 4.43
N LYS A 17 17.19 13.07 5.24
CA LYS A 17 16.45 11.88 4.76
C LYS A 17 15.36 12.26 3.76
N GLN A 18 14.68 13.39 3.98
CA GLN A 18 13.58 13.84 3.14
C GLN A 18 14.07 14.33 1.77
N ALA A 19 15.20 15.03 1.70
CA ALA A 19 15.83 15.43 0.43
C ALA A 19 16.17 14.19 -0.43
N ARG A 20 16.85 13.19 0.14
CA ARG A 20 17.19 11.93 -0.56
C ARG A 20 15.95 11.14 -1.00
N ASN A 21 14.93 11.08 -0.14
CA ASN A 21 13.71 10.37 -0.46
C ASN A 21 12.84 11.10 -1.50
N ARG A 22 12.94 12.44 -1.57
CA ARG A 22 12.17 13.25 -2.53
C ARG A 22 12.57 12.91 -3.96
N SER A 23 13.87 12.89 -4.29
CA SER A 23 14.35 12.55 -5.63
C SER A 23 13.95 11.12 -6.03
N SER A 24 14.18 10.15 -5.14
CA SER A 24 13.82 8.74 -5.37
C SER A 24 12.31 8.55 -5.60
N ARG A 25 11.47 9.26 -4.83
CA ARG A 25 10.01 9.20 -5.00
C ARG A 25 9.55 9.89 -6.27
N SER A 26 10.19 11.01 -6.65
CA SER A 26 9.89 11.71 -7.89
C SER A 26 10.18 10.83 -9.10
N ALA A 27 11.37 10.23 -9.16
CA ALA A 27 11.77 9.32 -10.24
C ALA A 27 10.78 8.15 -10.40
N VAL A 28 10.39 7.51 -9.30
CA VAL A 28 9.37 6.45 -9.34
C VAL A 28 8.02 6.96 -9.84
N ARG A 29 7.59 8.18 -9.46
CA ARG A 29 6.32 8.75 -9.95
C ARG A 29 6.36 8.98 -11.45
N SER A 30 7.46 9.53 -11.97
CA SER A 30 7.65 9.75 -13.41
C SER A 30 7.66 8.44 -14.19
N GLN A 31 8.39 7.42 -13.72
CA GLN A 31 8.41 6.11 -14.37
C GLN A 31 7.06 5.41 -14.35
N VAL A 32 6.30 5.53 -13.26
CA VAL A 32 4.93 5.01 -13.18
C VAL A 32 3.99 5.76 -14.13
N ALA A 33 4.17 7.07 -14.30
CA ALA A 33 3.40 7.86 -15.26
C ALA A 33 3.72 7.44 -16.70
N ALA A 34 5.00 7.31 -17.05
CA ALA A 34 5.46 6.82 -18.34
C ALA A 34 4.91 5.41 -18.63
N ALA A 35 5.04 4.48 -17.68
CA ALA A 35 4.53 3.12 -17.84
C ALA A 35 3.00 3.07 -18.03
N ARG A 36 2.25 4.03 -17.47
CA ARG A 36 0.79 4.12 -17.70
C ARG A 36 0.43 4.65 -19.07
N ALA A 37 1.23 5.57 -19.63
CA ALA A 37 0.96 6.17 -20.93
C ALA A 37 1.10 5.15 -22.07
N VAL A 38 1.99 4.17 -21.94
CA VAL A 38 2.19 3.08 -22.91
C VAL A 38 1.39 1.81 -22.62
N LEU A 39 0.42 1.86 -21.68
CA LEU A 39 -0.46 0.71 -21.47
C LEU A 39 -1.35 0.50 -22.70
N GLY A 40 -1.24 -0.68 -23.32
CA GLY A 40 -2.03 -1.03 -24.51
C GLY A 40 -1.26 -0.95 -25.82
N THR A 41 -0.02 -0.46 -25.81
CA THR A 41 0.92 -0.62 -26.92
C THR A 41 1.81 -1.84 -26.69
N ASP A 42 2.56 -2.25 -27.73
CA ASP A 42 3.51 -3.37 -27.66
C ASP A 42 4.64 -3.12 -26.63
N ASN A 43 4.91 -1.86 -26.31
CA ASN A 43 5.94 -1.45 -25.34
C ASN A 43 5.45 -1.49 -23.88
N GLY A 44 4.14 -1.66 -23.65
CA GLY A 44 3.54 -1.76 -22.32
C GLY A 44 4.22 -2.77 -21.37
N PRO A 45 4.48 -4.03 -21.76
CA PRO A 45 5.13 -5.02 -20.88
C PRO A 45 6.53 -4.61 -20.43
N GLU A 46 7.36 -4.10 -21.33
CA GLU A 46 8.72 -3.67 -20.97
C GLU A 46 8.72 -2.44 -20.07
N ALA A 47 7.86 -1.45 -20.36
CA ALA A 47 7.72 -0.27 -19.52
C ALA A 47 7.27 -0.63 -18.08
N VAL A 48 6.38 -1.62 -17.94
CA VAL A 48 5.93 -2.12 -16.63
C VAL A 48 7.05 -2.86 -15.89
N LYS A 49 7.89 -3.65 -16.57
CA LYS A 49 9.05 -4.32 -15.96
C LYS A 49 10.06 -3.32 -15.41
N VAL A 50 10.40 -2.30 -16.19
CA VAL A 50 11.32 -1.23 -15.77
C VAL A 50 10.78 -0.48 -14.54
N ALA A 51 9.49 -0.10 -14.57
CA ALA A 51 8.84 0.54 -13.43
C ALA A 51 8.75 -0.38 -12.19
N ALA A 52 8.58 -1.69 -12.37
CA ALA A 52 8.57 -2.65 -11.28
C ALA A 52 9.93 -2.74 -10.59
N SER A 53 11.01 -2.82 -11.37
CA SER A 53 12.39 -2.86 -10.86
C SER A 53 12.72 -1.61 -10.06
N SER A 54 12.39 -0.43 -10.58
CA SER A 54 12.68 0.83 -9.89
C SER A 54 11.89 1.00 -8.59
N MET A 55 10.62 0.58 -8.56
CA MET A 55 9.81 0.56 -7.33
C MET A 55 10.39 -0.39 -6.28
N ALA A 56 10.90 -1.55 -6.70
CA ALA A 56 11.55 -2.51 -5.80
C ALA A 56 12.86 -1.94 -5.23
N ARG A 57 13.69 -1.29 -6.06
CA ARG A 57 14.92 -0.61 -5.61
C ARG A 57 14.63 0.55 -4.66
N ALA A 58 13.61 1.35 -4.93
CA ALA A 58 13.18 2.41 -4.02
C ALA A 58 12.64 1.86 -2.68
N ALA A 59 12.08 0.65 -2.67
CA ALA A 59 11.68 -0.04 -1.45
C ALA A 59 12.88 -0.57 -0.66
N GLN A 60 13.89 -1.13 -1.34
CA GLN A 60 15.15 -1.57 -0.72
C GLN A 60 15.87 -0.40 -0.03
N LYS A 61 15.91 0.77 -0.67
CA LYS A 61 16.51 2.01 -0.11
C LYS A 61 15.68 2.67 1.01
N GLY A 62 14.50 2.13 1.33
CA GLY A 62 13.61 2.70 2.37
C GLY A 62 12.92 4.01 1.97
N ALA A 63 13.01 4.43 0.70
CA ALA A 63 12.27 5.57 0.17
C ALA A 63 10.77 5.22 0.01
N LEU A 64 10.44 3.97 -0.32
CA LEU A 64 9.08 3.44 -0.35
C LEU A 64 8.93 2.29 0.65
N GLY A 65 7.77 2.19 1.30
CA GLY A 65 7.47 1.03 2.14
C GLY A 65 7.29 -0.23 1.27
N LYS A 66 7.78 -1.39 1.75
CA LYS A 66 7.68 -2.69 1.03
C LYS A 66 6.25 -3.00 0.57
N ARG A 67 5.28 -2.86 1.48
CA ARG A 67 3.84 -3.04 1.17
C ARG A 67 3.32 -2.03 0.15
N ALA A 68 3.79 -0.78 0.21
CA ALA A 68 3.38 0.25 -0.74
C ALA A 68 3.92 -0.04 -2.16
N ALA A 69 5.18 -0.48 -2.27
CA ALA A 69 5.77 -0.91 -3.54
C ALA A 69 5.02 -2.12 -4.11
N ALA A 70 4.81 -3.16 -3.30
CA ALA A 70 4.06 -4.35 -3.72
C ALA A 70 2.64 -4.01 -4.22
N ARG A 71 1.92 -3.13 -3.52
CA ARG A 71 0.60 -2.64 -3.96
C ARG A 71 0.66 -1.92 -5.31
N LYS A 72 1.66 -1.07 -5.52
CA LYS A 72 1.79 -0.32 -6.78
C LYS A 72 2.14 -1.24 -7.96
N ILE A 73 3.08 -2.16 -7.76
CA ILE A 73 3.45 -3.19 -8.74
C ILE A 73 2.21 -4.03 -9.10
N GLY A 74 1.49 -4.54 -8.10
CA GLY A 74 0.28 -5.34 -8.33
C GLY A 74 -0.83 -4.58 -9.06
N ARG A 75 -0.99 -3.27 -8.80
CA ARG A 75 -1.94 -2.43 -9.54
C ARG A 75 -1.53 -2.22 -10.99
N LEU A 76 -0.25 -1.97 -11.27
CA LEU A 76 0.24 -1.83 -12.64
C LEU A 76 0.13 -3.13 -13.44
N ALA A 77 0.52 -4.26 -12.85
CA ALA A 77 0.40 -5.57 -13.50
C ALA A 77 -1.07 -5.88 -13.85
N ARG A 78 -2.01 -5.58 -12.95
CA ARG A 78 -3.45 -5.72 -13.23
C ARG A 78 -3.93 -4.82 -14.36
N ALA A 79 -3.41 -3.59 -14.44
CA ALA A 79 -3.77 -2.66 -15.51
C ALA A 79 -3.27 -3.17 -16.87
N LEU A 80 -2.05 -3.68 -16.93
CA LEU A 80 -1.47 -4.30 -18.13
C LEU A 80 -2.26 -5.53 -18.57
N TYR A 81 -2.60 -6.44 -17.64
CA TYR A 81 -3.42 -7.60 -17.95
C TYR A 81 -4.78 -7.20 -18.53
N LYS A 82 -5.42 -6.17 -17.95
CA LYS A 82 -6.69 -5.66 -18.48
C LYS A 82 -6.54 -5.05 -19.87
N ALA A 83 -5.48 -4.29 -20.13
CA ALA A 83 -5.22 -3.70 -21.43
C ALA A 83 -4.99 -4.78 -22.50
N GLN A 84 -4.21 -5.81 -22.18
CA GLN A 84 -4.00 -6.97 -23.07
C GLN A 84 -5.28 -7.78 -23.27
N ALA A 85 -6.08 -7.98 -22.22
CA ALA A 85 -7.37 -8.66 -22.33
C ALA A 85 -8.37 -7.87 -23.18
N ALA A 86 -8.36 -6.54 -23.10
CA ALA A 86 -9.19 -5.67 -23.95
C ALA A 86 -8.74 -5.74 -25.41
N ALA A 87 -7.43 -5.69 -25.68
CA ALA A 87 -6.88 -5.88 -27.02
C ALA A 87 -7.26 -7.27 -27.59
N LYS A 88 -7.16 -8.32 -26.78
CA LYS A 88 -7.57 -9.68 -27.16
C LYS A 88 -9.08 -9.81 -27.38
N ALA A 89 -9.91 -9.15 -26.57
CA ALA A 89 -11.36 -9.14 -26.70
C ALA A 89 -11.86 -8.32 -27.89
N ALA A 90 -11.08 -7.32 -28.34
CA ALA A 90 -11.35 -6.58 -29.57
C ALA A 90 -11.01 -7.39 -30.84
N GLY A 91 -10.04 -8.31 -30.76
CA GLY A 91 -9.64 -9.20 -31.87
C GLY A 91 -10.36 -10.55 -31.91
N ALA A 92 -11.17 -10.89 -30.90
CA ALA A 92 -11.90 -12.15 -30.84
C ALA A 92 -13.40 -11.88 -30.80
N GLU A 93 -14.10 -12.10 -31.92
CA GLU A 93 -15.55 -12.25 -31.92
C GLU A 93 -15.96 -13.26 -30.85
N ARG A 94 -16.94 -12.87 -30.03
CA ARG A 94 -17.31 -13.54 -28.77
C ARG A 94 -17.91 -14.93 -29.03
N PRO A 95 -17.35 -16.03 -28.48
CA PRO A 95 -18.18 -17.14 -28.04
C PRO A 95 -18.67 -16.88 -26.61
N SER A 96 -19.97 -17.10 -26.42
CA SER A 96 -20.87 -16.75 -25.32
C SER A 96 -20.58 -17.29 -23.90
N LYS A 97 -19.32 -17.57 -23.51
CA LYS A 97 -19.04 -18.13 -22.18
C LYS A 97 -18.79 -17.03 -21.14
N ALA A 98 -19.84 -16.62 -20.43
CA ALA A 98 -19.77 -15.76 -19.26
C ALA A 98 -18.72 -16.28 -18.24
N PRO A 99 -17.89 -15.42 -17.63
CA PRO A 99 -16.97 -15.85 -16.59
C PRO A 99 -17.79 -16.32 -15.37
N LYS A 100 -17.66 -17.59 -15.01
CA LYS A 100 -18.26 -18.16 -13.80
C LYS A 100 -17.96 -17.24 -12.60
N PRO A 101 -18.94 -16.88 -11.77
CA PRO A 101 -18.70 -16.03 -10.61
C PRO A 101 -17.65 -16.74 -9.74
N ARG A 102 -16.54 -16.04 -9.44
CA ARG A 102 -15.60 -16.49 -8.41
C ARG A 102 -16.43 -16.75 -7.16
N ALA A 103 -16.49 -18.01 -6.74
CA ALA A 103 -17.21 -18.44 -5.55
C ALA A 103 -16.96 -17.42 -4.44
N SER A 104 -18.04 -16.78 -3.99
CA SER A 104 -18.04 -15.84 -2.89
C SER A 104 -17.40 -16.53 -1.70
N LYS A 105 -16.14 -16.21 -1.42
CA LYS A 105 -15.50 -16.66 -0.19
C LYS A 105 -16.29 -16.01 0.93
N ALA A 106 -17.04 -16.83 1.66
CA ALA A 106 -17.97 -16.43 2.71
C ALA A 106 -17.37 -15.31 3.59
N PRO A 107 -18.16 -14.32 4.03
CA PRO A 107 -17.68 -13.32 4.96
C PRO A 107 -17.15 -14.05 6.19
N LYS A 108 -15.86 -13.90 6.46
CA LYS A 108 -15.25 -14.42 7.68
C LYS A 108 -15.96 -13.75 8.85
N ALA A 109 -16.73 -14.54 9.59
CA ALA A 109 -17.51 -14.07 10.73
C ALA A 109 -16.64 -13.16 11.63
N PRO A 110 -17.20 -12.05 12.16
CA PRO A 110 -16.46 -11.25 13.13
C PRO A 110 -16.13 -12.16 14.31
N LYS A 111 -14.84 -12.31 14.61
CA LYS A 111 -14.42 -12.94 15.87
C LYS A 111 -15.04 -12.12 16.99
N ARG A 112 -16.01 -12.69 17.72
CA ARG A 112 -16.48 -12.13 19.01
C ARG A 112 -15.24 -11.81 19.85
N PRO A 113 -15.06 -10.58 20.36
CA PRO A 113 -14.07 -10.37 21.40
C PRO A 113 -14.59 -11.07 22.66
N SER A 114 -14.04 -12.24 22.98
CA SER A 114 -14.20 -12.82 24.32
C SER A 114 -13.31 -12.04 25.28
N LYS A 115 -13.78 -10.86 25.68
CA LYS A 115 -13.35 -10.20 26.90
C LYS A 115 -14.60 -9.61 27.52
N ALA A 116 -15.24 -10.40 28.37
CA ALA A 116 -16.27 -9.89 29.25
C ALA A 116 -15.67 -8.73 30.08
N PRO A 117 -16.37 -7.60 30.24
CA PRO A 117 -16.01 -6.65 31.27
C PRO A 117 -16.27 -7.31 32.64
N PRO A 118 -15.34 -7.25 33.61
CA PRO A 118 -15.71 -7.56 34.98
C PRO A 118 -16.75 -6.53 35.42
N ALA A 119 -17.92 -7.04 35.81
CA ALA A 119 -18.99 -6.26 36.40
C ALA A 119 -18.44 -5.47 37.59
N GLU A 120 -18.64 -4.16 37.50
CA GLU A 120 -19.00 -3.24 38.57
C GLU A 120 -19.22 -3.90 39.95
N ALA A 121 -18.19 -3.82 40.80
CA ALA A 121 -18.33 -3.97 42.24
C ALA A 121 -18.21 -2.57 42.85
N ALA A 122 -19.35 -2.01 43.24
CA ALA A 122 -19.47 -0.74 43.96
C ALA A 122 -18.86 -0.85 45.39
N PRO A 123 -18.57 0.29 46.04
CA PRO A 123 -17.48 0.42 47.00
C PRO A 123 -17.86 0.01 48.43
N ALA A 124 -17.03 -0.80 49.08
CA ALA A 124 -17.09 -1.03 50.51
C ALA A 124 -16.45 0.16 51.25
N THR A 125 -17.30 1.02 51.80
CA THR A 125 -16.93 2.00 52.81
C THR A 125 -16.45 1.28 54.07
N LYS A 126 -15.17 1.41 54.40
CA LYS A 126 -14.67 1.18 55.77
C LYS A 126 -13.78 2.35 56.14
N GLY A 127 -14.38 3.30 56.85
CA GLY A 127 -13.62 4.35 57.52
C GLY A 127 -12.71 3.73 58.59
N LYS A 128 -11.48 4.22 58.67
CA LYS A 128 -10.75 4.31 59.95
C LYS A 128 -9.61 5.34 59.88
N LYS A 129 -9.92 6.48 60.47
CA LYS A 129 -9.11 7.29 61.41
C LYS A 129 -7.75 7.82 60.94
N THR A 130 -7.75 9.15 60.82
CA THR A 130 -6.74 10.08 61.33
C THR A 130 -5.92 9.56 62.52
N SER A 131 -4.60 9.71 62.41
CA SER A 131 -3.66 10.03 63.48
C SER A 131 -2.39 10.59 62.84
#